data_AF-A0A6A6CHN7-F1
#
_entry.id   AF-A0A6A6CHN7-F1
#
_cell.length_a   1.000
_cell.length_b   1.000
_cell.length_c   1.000
_cell.angle_alpha   90.00
_cell.angle_beta   90.00
_cell.angle_gamma   90.00
#
_symmetry.space_group_name_H-M   'P 1'
#
loop_
_entity.id
_entity.type
_entity.pdbx_description
1 polymer ?
#
loop_
_entity_poly.entity_id
_entity_poly.type
_entity_poly.pdbx_seq_one_letter_code
_entity_poly.pdbx_strand_id
1 'polypeptide(L)'
;MALPLRTRSIPQCATCLRSYAWASAMESGSSSTTALRQQVRGKKKMPKSDGNVPVRLLKDLTGFGKQGSIIPVPRGEMRNKFFPQRIAEYVPLSEIRHLRANNVPIERDYVYGRDEPIQQIAADFTSTGESGASSQTPMPPPKKPEIEKLTPERSLQLLEIFVGPRLDFYRQPRIDEKEKEPEESKSQPRRESPRTASSAAFDLLAARTSQPKPESTSPLAIYGSVSRHDVLVHIRAAIARNDEAAKVILEENDIEFLDPQVEREGKLKHVGDFTIEVHVKGEEQRLKRTVRVVPQEA
;
A
#
# COMPACT_ATOMS: atom_id res chain seq x y z
N MET A 1 39.04 36.37 45.47
CA MET A 1 38.81 35.20 46.34
C MET A 1 37.32 34.96 46.46
N ALA A 2 36.87 33.78 46.01
CA ALA A 2 35.64 33.07 46.40
C ALA A 2 35.33 32.04 45.30
N LEU A 3 35.67 30.77 45.53
CA LEU A 3 35.13 29.66 44.74
C LEU A 3 33.82 29.23 45.41
N PRO A 4 32.67 29.17 44.71
CA PRO A 4 31.46 28.65 45.30
C PRO A 4 31.60 27.12 45.46
N LEU A 5 31.63 26.67 46.72
CA LEU A 5 31.46 25.28 47.12
C LEU A 5 30.13 24.78 46.56
N ARG A 6 30.17 23.93 45.52
CA ARG A 6 28.98 23.19 45.07
C ARG A 6 28.60 22.22 46.17
N THR A 7 27.43 22.47 46.77
CA THR A 7 26.73 21.51 47.61
C THR A 7 26.50 20.25 46.78
N ARG A 8 27.11 19.12 47.19
CA ARG A 8 26.78 17.82 46.62
C ARG A 8 25.35 17.50 47.05
N SER A 9 24.39 17.69 46.15
CA SER A 9 23.03 17.22 46.34
C SER A 9 23.03 15.70 46.32
N ILE A 10 22.85 15.10 47.49
CA ILE A 10 22.52 13.67 47.59
C ILE A 10 21.18 13.51 46.87
N PRO A 11 21.07 12.62 45.87
CA PRO A 11 19.86 12.56 45.06
C PRO A 11 18.69 12.00 45.87
N GLN A 12 17.58 12.75 45.93
CA GLN A 12 16.41 12.43 46.74
C GLN A 12 15.45 11.41 46.09
N CYS A 13 15.78 10.88 44.91
CA CYS A 13 14.93 9.95 44.19
C CYS A 13 15.41 8.50 44.41
N ALA A 14 14.50 7.57 44.73
CA ALA A 14 14.84 6.17 44.99
C ALA A 14 15.54 5.49 43.78
N THR A 15 15.20 5.92 42.56
CA THR A 15 15.84 5.47 41.31
C THR A 15 17.28 5.96 41.17
N CYS A 16 17.54 7.18 41.66
CA CYS A 16 18.84 7.83 41.63
C CYS A 16 19.78 7.26 42.71
N LEU A 17 19.24 6.88 43.87
CA LEU A 17 20.00 6.16 44.90
C LEU A 17 20.43 4.77 44.42
N ARG A 18 19.58 4.06 43.67
CA ARG A 18 19.95 2.75 43.08
C ARG A 18 21.06 2.87 42.05
N SER A 19 21.05 3.91 41.20
CA SER A 19 22.12 4.10 40.21
C SER A 19 23.44 4.53 40.87
N TYR A 20 23.39 5.34 41.93
CA TYR A 20 24.58 5.73 42.68
C TYR A 20 25.18 4.56 43.48
N ALA A 21 24.33 3.73 44.10
CA ALA A 21 24.78 2.53 44.81
C ALA A 21 25.41 1.51 43.87
N TRP A 22 24.88 1.33 42.65
CA TRP A 22 25.53 0.46 41.66
C TRP A 22 26.86 1.05 41.17
N ALA A 23 26.94 2.37 40.99
CA ALA A 23 28.19 3.02 40.61
C ALA A 23 29.29 2.85 41.67
N SER A 24 28.94 2.95 42.95
CA SER A 24 29.89 2.77 44.06
C SER A 24 30.24 1.28 44.29
N ALA A 25 29.36 0.34 43.94
CA ALA A 25 29.62 -1.10 44.05
C ALA A 25 30.58 -1.66 42.98
N MET A 26 30.94 -0.90 41.94
CA MET A 26 32.03 -1.26 41.00
C MET A 26 33.34 -0.50 41.29
N GLU A 27 33.43 0.19 42.42
CA GLU A 27 34.58 1.00 42.84
C GLU A 27 35.57 0.19 43.72
N SER A 28 35.81 -1.07 43.35
CA SER A 28 36.94 -1.88 43.85
C SER A 28 37.79 -2.49 42.72
N GLY A 29 37.56 -2.04 41.49
CA GLY A 29 38.42 -2.34 40.33
C GLY A 29 38.83 -1.04 39.66
N SER A 30 39.92 -0.44 40.16
CA SER A 30 40.59 0.73 39.61
C SER A 30 40.61 0.77 38.08
N SER A 31 39.97 1.77 37.49
CA SER A 31 40.64 2.72 36.59
C SER A 31 39.80 4.00 36.46
N SER A 32 40.41 5.07 36.93
CA SER A 32 40.03 6.47 36.90
C SER A 32 39.41 6.97 35.58
N THR A 33 38.25 7.61 35.73
CA THR A 33 37.73 8.77 35.00
C THR A 33 38.55 9.26 33.80
N THR A 34 37.98 9.19 32.59
CA THR A 34 38.10 10.30 31.63
C THR A 34 36.89 10.35 30.71
N ALA A 35 36.43 11.57 30.47
CA ALA A 35 35.23 11.95 29.74
C ALA A 35 35.30 11.65 28.22
N LEU A 36 35.26 10.36 27.83
CA LEU A 36 34.96 9.95 26.46
C LEU A 36 34.07 8.70 26.47
N ARG A 37 32.76 8.89 26.68
CA ARG A 37 31.77 7.90 26.23
C ARG A 37 31.52 8.07 24.73
N GLN A 38 32.58 7.94 23.94
CA GLN A 38 32.41 7.60 22.54
C GLN A 38 31.94 6.16 22.53
N GLN A 39 30.65 5.93 22.25
CA GLN A 39 30.17 4.60 21.91
C GLN A 39 30.85 4.21 20.59
N VAL A 40 32.02 3.56 20.68
CA VAL A 40 32.53 2.78 19.56
C VAL A 40 31.53 1.64 19.42
N ARG A 41 30.63 1.78 18.44
CA ARG A 41 29.68 0.76 18.01
C ARG A 41 30.48 -0.45 17.57
N GLY A 42 30.84 -1.28 18.52
CA GLY A 42 31.57 -2.52 18.29
C GLY A 42 30.79 -3.40 17.33
N LYS A 43 31.53 -4.03 16.41
CA LYS A 43 31.09 -5.08 15.49
C LYS A 43 30.11 -6.00 16.23
N LYS A 44 28.87 -6.06 15.73
CA LYS A 44 27.78 -6.78 16.40
C LYS A 44 28.21 -8.23 16.65
N LYS A 45 27.86 -8.71 17.85
CA LYS A 45 28.04 -10.08 18.35
C LYS A 45 27.62 -11.09 17.28
N MET A 46 28.32 -12.23 17.26
CA MET A 46 28.18 -13.34 16.31
C MET A 46 26.75 -13.52 15.78
N PRO A 47 26.58 -13.84 14.48
CA PRO A 47 25.27 -14.14 13.93
C PRO A 47 24.61 -15.20 14.81
N LYS A 48 23.35 -14.94 15.20
CA LYS A 48 22.56 -15.90 15.97
C LYS A 48 22.62 -17.23 15.24
N SER A 49 22.85 -18.32 15.97
CA SER A 49 22.81 -19.64 15.38
C SER A 49 21.49 -19.79 14.63
N ASP A 50 21.57 -20.19 13.37
CA ASP A 50 20.39 -20.47 12.57
C ASP A 50 19.56 -21.46 13.37
N GLY A 51 18.28 -21.14 13.60
CA GLY A 51 17.36 -21.92 14.45
C GLY A 51 17.01 -23.31 13.88
N ASN A 52 17.92 -23.90 13.10
CA ASN A 52 17.80 -25.16 12.41
C ASN A 52 18.20 -26.30 13.37
N VAL A 53 17.53 -27.43 13.20
CA VAL A 53 17.79 -28.68 13.92
C VAL A 53 18.16 -29.74 12.88
N PRO A 54 19.19 -30.58 13.13
CA PRO A 54 19.50 -31.71 12.27
C PRO A 54 18.45 -32.80 12.43
N VAL A 55 17.95 -33.29 11.30
CA VAL A 55 16.82 -34.21 11.23
C VAL A 55 17.10 -35.25 10.16
N ARG A 56 16.70 -36.49 10.41
CA ARG A 56 16.83 -37.60 9.47
C ARG A 56 15.57 -37.74 8.63
N LEU A 57 15.70 -37.73 7.31
CA LEU A 57 14.57 -37.95 6.41
C LEU A 57 14.09 -39.41 6.47
N LEU A 58 12.77 -39.61 6.51
CA LEU A 58 12.13 -40.92 6.37
C LEU A 58 11.63 -41.15 4.94
N LYS A 59 11.35 -40.07 4.21
CA LYS A 59 10.87 -40.09 2.83
C LYS A 59 11.79 -39.27 1.94
N ASP A 60 11.84 -39.65 0.68
CA ASP A 60 12.51 -38.87 -0.36
C ASP A 60 11.79 -37.52 -0.53
N LEU A 61 12.54 -36.42 -0.42
CA LEU A 61 12.01 -35.07 -0.58
C LEU A 61 12.84 -34.30 -1.60
N THR A 62 12.19 -33.89 -2.69
CA THR A 62 12.76 -33.02 -3.71
C THR A 62 13.34 -31.74 -3.11
N GLY A 63 14.58 -31.41 -3.43
CA GLY A 63 15.32 -30.24 -2.95
C GLY A 63 15.89 -30.37 -1.53
N PHE A 64 15.60 -31.46 -0.81
CA PHE A 64 16.15 -31.73 0.52
C PHE A 64 17.13 -32.91 0.51
N GLY A 65 16.75 -34.01 -0.15
CA GLY A 65 17.56 -35.20 -0.26
C GLY A 65 16.75 -36.50 -0.20
N LYS A 66 17.48 -37.61 -0.33
CA LYS A 66 16.95 -38.97 -0.20
C LYS A 66 16.60 -39.34 1.24
N GLN A 67 15.74 -40.34 1.41
CA GLN A 67 15.45 -40.98 2.68
C GLN A 67 16.74 -41.43 3.38
N GLY A 68 16.80 -41.19 4.69
CA GLY A 68 17.94 -41.45 5.53
C GLY A 68 19.01 -40.35 5.55
N SER A 69 18.93 -39.32 4.69
CA SER A 69 19.85 -38.19 4.75
C SER A 69 19.58 -37.32 5.98
N ILE A 70 20.63 -36.67 6.48
CA ILE A 70 20.55 -35.79 7.66
C ILE A 70 20.62 -34.36 7.18
N ILE A 71 19.50 -33.64 7.33
CA ILE A 71 19.32 -32.30 6.80
C ILE A 71 19.07 -31.28 7.93
N PRO A 72 19.47 -30.01 7.76
CA PRO A 72 19.13 -28.95 8.70
C PRO A 72 17.73 -28.38 8.38
N VAL A 73 16.76 -28.54 9.28
CA VAL A 73 15.38 -28.03 9.09
C VAL A 73 15.03 -27.02 10.18
N PRO A 74 14.31 -25.91 9.89
CA PRO A 74 13.85 -25.00 10.93
C PRO A 74 12.90 -25.68 11.91
N ARG A 75 13.04 -25.39 13.21
CA ARG A 75 12.25 -26.01 14.30
C ARG A 75 10.73 -25.94 14.09
N GLY A 76 10.26 -24.83 13.52
CA GLY A 76 8.83 -24.62 13.23
C GLY A 76 8.29 -25.60 12.20
N GLU A 77 9.02 -25.82 11.11
CA GLU A 77 8.60 -26.79 10.08
C GLU A 77 8.68 -28.22 10.59
N MET A 78 9.68 -28.53 11.40
CA MET A 78 9.77 -29.84 12.04
C MET A 78 8.55 -30.17 12.90
N ARG A 79 8.17 -29.24 13.78
CA ARG A 79 7.02 -29.42 14.68
C ARG A 79 5.70 -29.48 13.94
N ASN A 80 5.52 -28.61 12.93
CA ASN A 80 4.20 -28.39 12.33
C ASN A 80 3.93 -29.27 11.10
N LYS A 81 4.96 -29.64 10.33
CA LYS A 81 4.82 -30.34 9.04
C LYS A 81 5.53 -31.70 9.05
N PHE A 82 6.84 -31.71 9.27
CA PHE A 82 7.66 -32.89 8.98
C PHE A 82 7.43 -34.04 9.98
N PHE A 83 7.37 -33.73 11.28
CA PHE A 83 7.17 -34.75 12.32
C PHE A 83 5.74 -35.34 12.30
N PRO A 84 4.66 -34.52 12.25
CA PRO A 84 3.30 -35.08 12.19
C PRO A 84 3.05 -35.94 10.94
N GLN A 85 3.64 -35.58 9.80
CA GLN A 85 3.47 -36.32 8.54
C GLN A 85 4.44 -37.49 8.35
N ARG A 86 5.27 -37.79 9.36
CA ARG A 86 6.34 -38.81 9.32
C ARG A 86 7.21 -38.67 8.06
N ILE A 87 7.56 -37.43 7.72
CA ILE A 87 8.47 -37.11 6.63
C ILE A 87 9.91 -37.20 7.13
N ALA A 88 10.14 -36.81 8.38
CA ALA A 88 11.45 -36.80 8.98
C ALA A 88 11.37 -36.99 10.50
N GLU A 89 12.46 -37.48 11.07
CA GLU A 89 12.61 -37.85 12.48
C GLU A 89 13.72 -37.05 13.15
N TYR A 90 13.50 -36.63 14.39
CA TYR A 90 14.52 -35.93 15.16
C TYR A 90 15.74 -36.81 15.39
N VAL A 91 16.93 -36.29 15.11
CA VAL A 91 18.18 -36.98 15.44
C VAL A 91 18.48 -36.81 16.94
N PRO A 92 18.69 -37.88 17.71
CA PRO A 92 19.04 -37.78 19.13
C PRO A 92 20.42 -37.15 19.33
N LEU A 93 20.63 -36.54 20.49
CA LEU A 93 21.88 -35.83 20.82
C LEU A 93 23.13 -36.73 20.86
N SER A 94 22.96 -38.04 21.11
CA SER A 94 24.03 -39.03 20.99
C SER A 94 24.48 -39.17 19.54
N GLU A 95 23.53 -39.40 18.63
CA GLU A 95 23.79 -39.57 17.20
C GLU A 95 24.35 -38.28 16.58
N ILE A 96 23.87 -37.09 16.97
CA ILE A 96 24.47 -35.81 16.52
C ILE A 96 25.96 -35.72 16.89
N ARG A 97 26.35 -36.19 18.09
CA ARG A 97 27.76 -36.20 18.50
C ARG A 97 28.58 -37.18 17.65
N HIS A 98 28.04 -38.36 17.34
CA HIS A 98 28.68 -39.32 16.45
C HIS A 98 28.83 -38.80 15.02
N LEU A 99 27.79 -38.15 14.49
CA LEU A 99 27.83 -37.57 13.14
C LEU A 99 28.87 -36.46 13.01
N ARG A 100 29.02 -35.63 14.04
CA ARG A 100 30.08 -34.61 14.11
C ARG A 100 31.47 -35.24 14.22
N ALA A 101 31.62 -36.32 14.99
CA ALA A 101 32.90 -37.04 15.08
C ALA A 101 33.28 -37.69 13.74
N ASN A 102 32.29 -38.19 13.00
CA ASN A 102 32.46 -38.81 11.70
C ASN A 102 32.49 -37.82 10.53
N ASN A 103 32.39 -36.50 10.80
CA ASN A 103 32.34 -35.43 9.79
C ASN A 103 31.29 -35.67 8.68
N VAL A 104 30.12 -36.22 9.05
CA VAL A 104 29.01 -36.37 8.10
C VAL A 104 28.41 -34.99 7.80
N PRO A 105 28.30 -34.58 6.53
CA PRO A 105 27.76 -33.25 6.18
C PRO A 105 26.28 -33.15 6.56
N ILE A 106 25.93 -32.07 7.26
CA ILE A 106 24.54 -31.72 7.63
C ILE A 106 24.09 -30.59 6.71
N GLU A 107 23.86 -30.93 5.45
CA GLU A 107 23.51 -29.98 4.40
C GLU A 107 22.24 -30.42 3.66
N ARG A 108 21.66 -29.51 2.87
CA ARG A 108 20.46 -29.78 2.07
C ARG A 108 20.86 -30.01 0.63
N ASP A 109 20.41 -31.10 0.03
CA ASP A 109 20.70 -31.42 -1.36
C ASP A 109 19.71 -30.69 -2.28
N TYR A 110 20.06 -29.48 -2.71
CA TYR A 110 19.19 -28.67 -3.59
C TYR A 110 18.96 -29.29 -4.97
N VAL A 111 19.85 -30.17 -5.43
CA VAL A 111 19.80 -30.82 -6.75
C VAL A 111 18.87 -32.03 -6.75
N TYR A 112 18.60 -32.62 -5.58
CA TYR A 112 17.86 -33.87 -5.48
C TYR A 112 16.41 -33.72 -5.98
N GLY A 113 16.01 -34.56 -6.93
CA GLY A 113 14.63 -34.57 -7.46
C GLY A 113 14.25 -33.33 -8.28
N ARG A 114 15.21 -32.50 -8.68
CA ARG A 114 15.02 -31.61 -9.83
C ARG A 114 15.43 -32.38 -11.07
N ASP A 115 14.53 -32.48 -12.04
CA ASP A 115 14.84 -32.94 -13.39
C ASP A 115 15.60 -31.82 -14.12
N GLU A 116 16.78 -31.46 -13.63
CA GLU A 116 17.74 -30.75 -14.46
C GLU A 116 18.23 -31.75 -15.51
N PRO A 117 18.16 -31.43 -16.81
CA PRO A 117 18.61 -32.35 -17.85
C PRO A 117 20.10 -32.65 -17.62
N ILE A 118 20.40 -33.89 -17.23
CA ILE A 118 21.73 -34.42 -16.90
C ILE A 118 22.79 -34.16 -18.00
N GLN A 119 22.36 -33.77 -19.20
CA GLN A 119 23.22 -33.41 -20.33
C GLN A 119 24.11 -32.18 -20.11
N GLN A 120 23.84 -31.31 -19.12
CA GLN A 120 24.68 -30.12 -18.88
C GLN A 120 25.78 -30.34 -17.83
N ILE A 121 25.70 -31.38 -16.98
CA ILE A 121 26.68 -31.59 -15.90
C ILE A 121 27.84 -32.52 -16.34
N ALA A 122 27.59 -33.43 -17.30
CA ALA A 122 28.64 -34.30 -17.85
C ALA A 122 29.63 -33.58 -18.79
N ALA A 123 29.32 -32.36 -19.24
CA ALA A 123 30.21 -31.55 -20.07
C ALA A 123 31.26 -30.78 -19.25
N ASP A 124 31.07 -30.65 -17.93
CA ASP A 124 31.88 -29.78 -17.06
C ASP A 124 32.97 -30.53 -16.26
N PHE A 125 33.07 -31.86 -16.36
CA PHE A 125 34.07 -32.64 -15.61
C PHE A 125 35.35 -33.01 -16.41
N THR A 126 35.49 -32.53 -17.65
CA THR A 126 36.68 -32.75 -18.50
C THR A 126 37.54 -31.51 -18.76
N SER A 127 37.38 -30.43 -17.99
CA SER A 127 38.11 -29.18 -18.25
C SER A 127 38.62 -28.51 -16.96
N THR A 128 39.64 -29.14 -16.36
CA THR A 128 40.64 -28.44 -15.54
C THR A 128 41.87 -28.23 -16.44
N GLY A 129 42.39 -27.04 -16.70
CA GLY A 129 41.99 -25.74 -16.18
C GLY A 129 42.70 -24.57 -16.85
N GLU A 130 42.57 -23.44 -16.15
CA GLU A 130 43.19 -22.12 -16.36
C GLU A 130 42.51 -21.17 -17.36
N SER A 131 41.76 -20.23 -16.75
CA SER A 131 41.70 -18.78 -17.03
C SER A 131 41.30 -18.35 -18.45
N GLY A 132 40.15 -17.76 -18.75
CA GLY A 132 39.35 -16.81 -18.01
C GLY A 132 39.20 -15.52 -18.84
N ALA A 133 38.13 -15.41 -19.64
CA ALA A 133 37.40 -14.16 -19.95
C ALA A 133 36.25 -14.38 -20.97
N SER A 134 35.03 -14.37 -20.42
CA SER A 134 33.73 -13.96 -21.00
C SER A 134 33.23 -14.60 -22.30
N SER A 135 32.33 -15.57 -22.16
CA SER A 135 31.16 -15.68 -23.04
C SER A 135 29.94 -16.16 -22.24
N GLN A 136 29.15 -15.18 -21.78
CA GLN A 136 27.84 -15.41 -21.19
C GLN A 136 26.91 -15.92 -22.30
N THR A 137 26.37 -17.14 -22.17
CA THR A 137 25.20 -17.54 -22.96
C THR A 137 23.93 -17.33 -22.14
N PRO A 138 22.89 -16.71 -22.72
CA PRO A 138 21.74 -16.20 -21.98
C PRO A 138 20.68 -17.30 -21.80
N MET A 139 20.11 -17.41 -20.60
CA MET A 139 18.86 -18.15 -20.40
C MET A 139 17.78 -17.64 -21.36
N PRO A 140 16.92 -18.50 -21.94
CA PRO A 140 15.74 -18.04 -22.64
C PRO A 140 14.83 -17.33 -21.62
N PRO A 141 14.46 -16.06 -21.86
CA PRO A 141 13.61 -15.33 -20.94
C PRO A 141 12.23 -16.01 -20.85
N PRO A 142 11.55 -15.92 -19.70
CA PRO A 142 10.18 -16.43 -19.58
C PRO A 142 9.34 -15.80 -20.69
N LYS A 143 8.67 -16.65 -21.48
CA LYS A 143 7.75 -16.21 -22.53
C LYS A 143 6.67 -15.36 -21.87
N LYS A 144 6.78 -14.05 -22.04
CA LYS A 144 5.75 -13.11 -21.59
C LYS A 144 4.47 -13.51 -22.32
N PRO A 145 3.30 -13.55 -21.63
CA PRO A 145 2.04 -13.81 -22.31
C PRO A 145 1.91 -12.77 -23.43
N GLU A 146 1.75 -13.25 -24.66
CA GLU A 146 1.49 -12.42 -25.82
C GLU A 146 0.06 -11.87 -25.66
N ILE A 147 -0.05 -10.74 -24.95
CA ILE A 147 -1.30 -10.00 -24.89
C ILE A 147 -1.47 -9.40 -26.28
N GLU A 148 -2.30 -10.03 -27.10
CA GLU A 148 -2.76 -9.47 -28.36
C GLU A 148 -3.32 -8.07 -28.09
N LYS A 149 -2.56 -7.06 -28.52
CA LYS A 149 -2.96 -5.67 -28.37
C LYS A 149 -4.13 -5.43 -29.31
N LEU A 150 -5.29 -5.07 -28.76
CA LEU A 150 -6.43 -4.64 -29.56
C LEU A 150 -6.05 -3.40 -30.37
N THR A 151 -6.60 -3.28 -31.58
CA THR A 151 -6.50 -2.03 -32.33
C THR A 151 -7.26 -0.93 -31.58
N PRO A 152 -6.76 0.32 -31.59
CA PRO A 152 -7.40 1.43 -30.89
C PRO A 152 -8.84 1.64 -31.36
N GLU A 153 -9.08 1.59 -32.67
CA GLU A 153 -10.43 1.69 -33.26
C GLU A 153 -11.40 0.65 -32.69
N ARG A 154 -10.93 -0.59 -32.53
CA ARG A 154 -11.73 -1.68 -31.97
C ARG A 154 -12.03 -1.43 -30.50
N SER A 155 -11.09 -0.89 -29.74
CA SER A 155 -11.32 -0.57 -28.33
C SER A 155 -12.35 0.55 -28.16
N LEU A 156 -12.38 1.57 -29.03
CA LEU A 156 -13.44 2.58 -29.00
C LEU A 156 -14.81 1.98 -29.32
N GLN A 157 -14.92 1.10 -30.31
CA GLN A 157 -16.18 0.40 -30.61
C GLN A 157 -16.68 -0.41 -29.40
N LEU A 158 -15.77 -1.12 -28.72
CA LEU A 158 -16.11 -1.89 -27.52
C LEU A 158 -16.56 -0.98 -26.38
N LEU A 159 -15.86 0.13 -26.15
CA LEU A 159 -16.31 1.13 -25.18
C LEU A 159 -17.65 1.72 -25.58
N GLU A 160 -17.91 1.88 -26.87
CA GLU A 160 -19.16 2.45 -27.35
C GLU A 160 -20.38 1.58 -26.98
N ILE A 161 -20.22 0.27 -27.20
CA ILE A 161 -21.23 -0.76 -26.99
C ILE A 161 -21.42 -1.08 -25.50
N PHE A 162 -20.34 -1.25 -24.74
CA PHE A 162 -20.40 -1.77 -23.37
C PHE A 162 -20.57 -0.70 -22.30
N VAL A 163 -19.96 0.48 -22.51
CA VAL A 163 -20.23 1.62 -21.63
C VAL A 163 -21.56 2.20 -22.10
N GLY A 164 -22.55 2.31 -21.22
CA GLY A 164 -23.81 2.97 -21.56
C GLY A 164 -23.60 4.47 -21.79
N PRO A 165 -24.48 5.18 -22.53
CA PRO A 165 -24.38 6.63 -22.71
C PRO A 165 -24.53 7.39 -21.38
N ARG A 166 -25.17 6.75 -20.39
CA ARG A 166 -25.39 7.26 -19.04
C ARG A 166 -24.76 6.32 -18.01
N LEU A 167 -24.01 6.90 -17.07
CA LEU A 167 -23.39 6.22 -15.93
C LEU A 167 -24.04 6.74 -14.65
N ASP A 168 -24.82 5.89 -13.97
CA ASP A 168 -25.59 6.28 -12.80
C ASP A 168 -24.81 6.00 -11.50
N PHE A 169 -24.64 7.02 -10.67
CA PHE A 169 -24.03 6.92 -9.34
C PHE A 169 -25.05 7.27 -8.26
N TYR A 170 -25.28 6.35 -7.33
CA TYR A 170 -26.20 6.56 -6.21
C TYR A 170 -25.42 7.06 -4.99
N ARG A 171 -25.76 8.25 -4.48
CA ARG A 171 -25.11 8.84 -3.30
C ARG A 171 -26.11 9.60 -2.43
N GLN A 172 -25.82 9.70 -1.15
CA GLN A 172 -26.65 10.45 -0.21
C GLN A 172 -26.47 11.96 -0.40
N PRO A 173 -27.55 12.72 -0.64
CA PRO A 173 -27.47 14.17 -0.69
C PRO A 173 -27.22 14.72 0.73
N ARG A 174 -26.28 15.65 0.81
CA ARG A 174 -26.07 16.51 1.96
C ARG A 174 -27.01 17.70 1.82
N ILE A 175 -28.10 17.65 2.60
CA ILE A 175 -28.92 18.83 2.85
C ILE A 175 -28.10 19.67 3.82
N ASP A 176 -27.44 20.71 3.31
CA ASP A 176 -26.88 21.71 4.20
C ASP A 176 -28.06 22.44 4.85
N GLU A 177 -28.43 22.03 6.07
CA GLU A 177 -29.39 22.72 6.96
C GLU A 177 -28.91 24.11 7.40
N LYS A 178 -27.96 24.70 6.68
CA LYS A 178 -27.31 25.97 7.03
C LYS A 178 -28.07 27.23 6.58
N GLU A 179 -29.30 27.11 6.09
CA GLU A 179 -30.12 28.28 5.74
C GLU A 179 -31.58 28.24 6.24
N LYS A 180 -31.92 27.40 7.24
CA LYS A 180 -33.24 27.50 7.92
C LYS A 180 -33.19 27.31 9.44
N GLU A 181 -32.24 27.96 10.10
CA GLU A 181 -32.47 28.55 11.43
C GLU A 181 -31.97 30.00 11.38
N PRO A 182 -32.73 30.96 11.94
CA PRO A 182 -32.50 32.38 11.68
C PRO A 182 -31.15 32.84 12.23
N GLU A 183 -30.18 33.08 11.35
CA GLU A 183 -28.98 33.86 11.67
C GLU A 183 -29.36 35.34 11.87
N GLU A 184 -30.07 35.62 12.96
CA GLU A 184 -29.88 36.87 13.69
C GLU A 184 -28.44 36.87 14.23
N SER A 185 -27.50 37.48 13.52
CA SER A 185 -26.35 38.23 14.06
C SER A 185 -25.17 38.30 13.08
N LYS A 186 -25.28 39.18 12.07
CA LYS A 186 -24.15 39.96 11.52
C LYS A 186 -24.63 41.01 10.51
N SER A 187 -25.57 41.85 10.94
CA SER A 187 -25.77 43.15 10.29
C SER A 187 -25.20 44.24 11.21
N GLN A 188 -24.34 45.07 10.62
CA GLN A 188 -23.75 46.25 11.24
C GLN A 188 -24.87 47.18 11.77
N PRO A 189 -24.63 47.98 12.84
CA PRO A 189 -25.65 48.89 13.36
C PRO A 189 -25.88 50.00 12.34
N ARG A 190 -26.88 49.83 11.48
CA ARG A 190 -27.37 50.88 10.60
C ARG A 190 -28.28 51.76 11.44
N ARG A 191 -27.81 52.97 11.72
CA ARG A 191 -28.55 54.04 12.41
C ARG A 191 -30.00 54.10 11.91
N GLU A 192 -30.92 53.87 12.81
CA GLU A 192 -32.35 54.07 12.59
C GLU A 192 -32.61 55.57 12.45
N SER A 193 -32.88 56.02 11.22
CA SER A 193 -33.54 57.30 11.01
C SER A 193 -35.06 57.09 11.05
N PRO A 194 -35.81 58.04 11.63
CA PRO A 194 -37.25 57.89 11.81
C PRO A 194 -37.94 57.79 10.44
N ARG A 195 -38.70 56.70 10.25
CA ARG A 195 -39.53 56.47 9.07
C ARG A 195 -40.62 57.53 9.00
N THR A 196 -40.57 58.39 8.00
CA THR A 196 -41.65 59.30 7.65
C THR A 196 -42.73 58.56 6.83
N ALA A 197 -43.97 59.01 6.94
CA ALA A 197 -45.19 58.34 6.44
C ALA A 197 -45.28 58.14 4.90
N SER A 198 -44.24 58.48 4.14
CA SER A 198 -44.18 58.32 2.68
C SER A 198 -43.55 57.00 2.20
N SER A 199 -43.12 56.11 3.10
CA SER A 199 -42.43 54.86 2.73
C SER A 199 -43.33 53.75 2.19
N ALA A 200 -44.65 53.82 2.40
CA ALA A 200 -45.58 52.77 1.97
C ALA A 200 -45.70 52.64 0.44
N ALA A 201 -45.62 53.75 -0.28
CA ALA A 201 -45.70 53.74 -1.74
C ALA A 201 -44.43 53.18 -2.41
N PHE A 202 -43.28 53.36 -1.77
CA PHE A 202 -41.99 52.86 -2.27
C PHE A 202 -41.86 51.34 -2.05
N ASP A 203 -42.41 50.83 -0.95
CA ASP A 203 -42.41 49.39 -0.63
C ASP A 203 -43.30 48.59 -1.60
N LEU A 204 -44.44 49.15 -2.00
CA LEU A 204 -45.33 48.53 -2.99
C LEU A 204 -44.74 48.54 -4.40
N LEU A 205 -43.95 49.55 -4.78
CA LEU A 205 -43.21 49.56 -6.04
C LEU A 205 -42.05 48.57 -6.01
N ALA A 206 -41.32 48.48 -4.89
CA ALA A 206 -40.26 47.50 -4.69
C ALA A 206 -40.78 46.06 -4.80
N ALA A 207 -41.90 45.74 -4.14
CA ALA A 207 -42.55 44.44 -4.21
C ALA A 207 -43.06 44.07 -5.61
N ARG A 208 -43.41 45.07 -6.45
CA ARG A 208 -43.81 44.84 -7.84
C ARG A 208 -42.63 44.67 -8.79
N THR A 209 -41.47 45.25 -8.46
CA THR A 209 -40.23 45.12 -9.26
C THR A 209 -39.37 43.93 -8.84
N SER A 210 -39.60 43.34 -7.68
CA SER A 210 -39.01 42.05 -7.30
C SER A 210 -39.72 40.92 -8.04
N GLN A 211 -39.29 40.68 -9.28
CA GLN A 211 -39.51 39.39 -9.92
C GLN A 211 -38.97 38.30 -8.98
N PRO A 212 -39.71 37.19 -8.73
CA PRO A 212 -39.14 36.07 -8.01
C PRO A 212 -37.92 35.62 -8.81
N LYS A 213 -36.73 35.79 -8.23
CA LYS A 213 -35.54 35.10 -8.72
C LYS A 213 -35.94 33.62 -8.80
N PRO A 214 -35.80 32.94 -9.96
CA PRO A 214 -35.93 31.50 -9.97
C PRO A 214 -34.98 31.02 -8.88
N GLU A 215 -35.51 30.23 -7.93
CA GLU A 215 -34.71 29.58 -6.91
C GLU A 215 -33.49 29.02 -7.63
N SER A 216 -32.33 29.60 -7.37
CA SER A 216 -31.09 29.02 -7.82
C SER A 216 -31.02 27.70 -7.09
N THR A 217 -31.41 26.63 -7.77
CA THR A 217 -31.22 25.25 -7.35
C THR A 217 -29.72 25.08 -7.16
N SER A 218 -29.24 25.43 -5.97
CA SER A 218 -27.91 25.07 -5.54
C SER A 218 -27.87 23.56 -5.67
N PRO A 219 -26.95 23.03 -6.50
CA PRO A 219 -26.99 21.62 -6.83
C PRO A 219 -26.68 20.86 -5.53
N LEU A 220 -27.63 20.02 -5.11
CA LEU A 220 -27.60 19.37 -3.80
C LEU A 220 -26.21 18.76 -3.60
N ALA A 221 -25.52 19.18 -2.54
CA ALA A 221 -24.22 18.63 -2.25
C ALA A 221 -24.36 17.13 -1.92
N ILE A 222 -23.31 16.37 -2.11
CA ILE A 222 -23.27 14.93 -1.87
C ILE A 222 -22.38 14.67 -0.65
N TYR A 223 -22.74 13.66 0.13
CA TYR A 223 -21.79 13.07 1.07
C TYR A 223 -20.69 12.31 0.34
N GLY A 224 -19.48 12.87 0.35
CA GLY A 224 -18.31 12.35 -0.34
C GLY A 224 -18.07 13.03 -1.68
N SER A 225 -17.38 12.35 -2.58
CA SER A 225 -17.12 12.84 -3.93
C SER A 225 -17.08 11.69 -4.92
N VAL A 226 -17.60 11.89 -6.14
CA VAL A 226 -17.35 10.97 -7.26
C VAL A 226 -16.09 11.44 -7.99
N SER A 227 -15.06 10.61 -7.93
CA SER A 227 -13.73 10.88 -8.51
C SER A 227 -13.57 10.20 -9.87
N ARG A 228 -12.52 10.57 -10.63
CA ARG A 228 -12.14 9.87 -11.88
C ARG A 228 -11.95 8.37 -11.67
N HIS A 229 -11.43 7.99 -10.50
CA HIS A 229 -11.24 6.60 -10.12
C HIS A 229 -12.58 5.84 -10.01
N ASP A 230 -13.60 6.46 -9.40
CA ASP A 230 -14.92 5.84 -9.27
C ASP A 230 -15.56 5.62 -10.65
N VAL A 231 -15.37 6.58 -11.56
CA VAL A 231 -15.81 6.47 -12.96
C VAL A 231 -15.09 5.32 -13.67
N LEU A 232 -13.77 5.18 -13.49
CA LEU A 232 -13.01 4.04 -14.03
C LEU A 232 -13.49 2.69 -13.50
N VAL A 233 -13.73 2.59 -12.20
CA VAL A 233 -14.22 1.34 -11.58
C VAL A 233 -15.56 0.96 -12.18
N HIS A 234 -16.46 1.94 -12.37
CA HIS A 234 -17.75 1.70 -12.98
C HIS A 234 -17.63 1.30 -14.46
N ILE A 235 -16.76 1.94 -15.23
CA ILE A 235 -16.49 1.60 -16.64
C ILE A 235 -15.90 0.18 -16.73
N ARG A 236 -14.90 -0.16 -15.90
CA ARG A 236 -14.31 -1.51 -15.85
C ARG A 236 -15.34 -2.57 -15.48
N ALA A 237 -16.24 -2.28 -14.55
CA ALA A 237 -17.33 -3.19 -14.20
C ALA A 237 -18.30 -3.43 -15.36
N ALA A 238 -18.59 -2.40 -16.18
CA ALA A 238 -19.43 -2.55 -17.37
C ALA A 238 -18.76 -3.40 -18.47
N ILE A 239 -17.46 -3.21 -18.65
CA ILE A 239 -16.62 -3.86 -19.66
C ILE A 239 -16.30 -5.32 -19.31
N ALA A 240 -16.21 -5.66 -18.03
CA ALA A 240 -15.84 -7.00 -17.55
C ALA A 240 -16.77 -8.14 -18.02
N ARG A 241 -17.93 -7.82 -18.60
CA ARG A 241 -18.85 -8.80 -19.19
C ARG A 241 -18.33 -9.44 -20.47
N ASN A 242 -17.34 -8.84 -21.14
CA ASN A 242 -16.77 -9.33 -22.40
C ASN A 242 -15.25 -9.45 -22.31
N ASP A 243 -14.72 -10.59 -22.75
CA ASP A 243 -13.29 -10.93 -22.72
C ASP A 243 -12.42 -10.06 -23.66
N GLU A 244 -12.96 -9.59 -24.78
CA GLU A 244 -12.26 -8.63 -25.65
C GLU A 244 -12.19 -7.27 -24.96
N ALA A 245 -13.32 -6.79 -24.45
CA ALA A 245 -13.40 -5.46 -23.86
C ALA A 245 -12.57 -5.38 -22.57
N ALA A 246 -12.49 -6.47 -21.79
CA ALA A 246 -11.68 -6.55 -20.57
C ALA A 246 -10.17 -6.38 -20.81
N LYS A 247 -9.70 -6.55 -22.05
CA LYS A 247 -8.30 -6.30 -22.42
C LYS A 247 -7.98 -4.81 -22.60
N VAL A 248 -8.99 -3.94 -22.65
CA VAL A 248 -8.79 -2.48 -22.76
C VAL A 248 -8.24 -1.93 -21.44
N ILE A 249 -7.05 -1.35 -21.49
CA ILE A 249 -6.38 -0.75 -20.33
C ILE A 249 -6.72 0.74 -20.30
N LEU A 250 -7.50 1.15 -19.30
CA LEU A 250 -7.84 2.56 -19.04
C LEU A 250 -7.18 3.05 -17.75
N GLU A 251 -6.60 4.25 -17.77
CA GLU A 251 -5.98 4.94 -16.63
C GLU A 251 -6.79 6.18 -16.19
N GLU A 252 -6.49 6.69 -14.99
CA GLU A 252 -7.22 7.85 -14.41
C GLU A 252 -7.01 9.13 -15.22
N ASN A 253 -5.89 9.21 -15.93
CA ASN A 253 -5.53 10.33 -16.79
C ASN A 253 -6.30 10.32 -18.11
N ASP A 254 -6.89 9.20 -18.49
CA ASP A 254 -7.64 9.06 -19.73
C ASP A 254 -9.09 9.57 -19.58
N ILE A 255 -9.51 10.00 -18.38
CA ILE A 255 -10.84 10.54 -18.11
C ILE A 255 -10.75 12.02 -17.76
N GLU A 256 -11.39 12.86 -18.57
CA GLU A 256 -11.49 14.31 -18.38
C GLU A 256 -12.95 14.72 -18.09
N PHE A 257 -13.13 15.65 -17.17
CA PHE A 257 -14.42 16.28 -16.90
C PHE A 257 -14.52 17.55 -17.74
N LEU A 258 -15.54 17.67 -18.58
CA LEU A 258 -15.75 18.88 -19.40
C LEU A 258 -16.32 20.05 -18.60
N ASP A 259 -16.96 19.78 -17.47
CA ASP A 259 -17.63 20.81 -16.68
C ASP A 259 -16.60 21.66 -15.91
N PRO A 260 -16.54 22.99 -16.14
CA PRO A 260 -15.46 23.85 -15.63
C PRO A 260 -15.45 24.01 -14.11
N GLN A 261 -16.58 23.73 -13.45
CA GLN A 261 -16.68 23.71 -11.99
C GLN A 261 -15.98 22.47 -11.40
N VAL A 262 -15.99 21.36 -12.13
CA VAL A 262 -15.53 20.04 -11.68
C VAL A 262 -14.08 19.81 -12.08
N GLU A 263 -13.65 20.35 -13.22
CA GLU A 263 -12.31 20.18 -13.77
C GLU A 263 -11.21 20.62 -12.78
N ARG A 264 -11.43 21.73 -12.05
CA ARG A 264 -10.47 22.28 -11.08
C ARG A 264 -10.30 21.40 -9.85
N GLU A 265 -11.38 20.77 -9.39
CA GLU A 265 -11.36 19.91 -8.19
C GLU A 265 -11.08 18.44 -8.54
N GLY A 266 -11.25 18.06 -9.81
CA GLY A 266 -11.14 16.68 -10.31
C GLY A 266 -12.16 15.72 -9.68
N LYS A 267 -13.19 16.25 -9.03
CA LYS A 267 -14.13 15.53 -8.16
C LYS A 267 -15.51 16.15 -8.22
N LEU A 268 -16.54 15.33 -8.34
CA LEU A 268 -17.95 15.72 -8.32
C LEU A 268 -18.47 15.69 -6.88
N LYS A 269 -18.95 16.84 -6.39
CA LYS A 269 -19.55 16.99 -5.06
C LYS A 269 -21.06 17.25 -5.11
N HIS A 270 -21.63 17.40 -6.29
CA HIS A 270 -23.02 17.81 -6.44
C HIS A 270 -23.82 16.77 -7.21
N VAL A 271 -25.10 16.66 -6.87
CA VAL A 271 -26.09 15.86 -7.59
C VAL A 271 -26.40 16.56 -8.92
N GLY A 272 -26.43 15.79 -10.00
CA GLY A 272 -26.67 16.32 -11.34
C GLY A 272 -26.13 15.42 -12.44
N ASP A 273 -26.30 15.89 -13.67
CA ASP A 273 -25.78 15.26 -14.87
C ASP A 273 -24.52 16.01 -15.31
N PHE A 274 -23.42 15.29 -15.43
CA PHE A 274 -22.10 15.82 -15.78
C PHE A 274 -21.58 15.13 -17.03
N THR A 275 -20.85 15.86 -17.87
CA THR A 275 -20.31 15.27 -19.10
C THR A 275 -18.83 14.94 -18.93
N ILE A 276 -18.46 13.71 -19.24
CA ILE A 276 -17.08 13.21 -19.24
C ILE A 276 -16.60 12.90 -20.66
N GLU A 277 -15.32 13.11 -20.90
CA GLU A 277 -14.60 12.62 -22.07
C GLU A 277 -13.69 11.46 -21.65
N VAL A 278 -13.82 10.34 -22.36
CA VAL A 278 -12.96 9.17 -22.19
C VAL A 278 -12.03 9.09 -23.40
N HIS A 279 -10.73 9.06 -23.12
CA HIS A 279 -9.66 8.93 -24.07
C HIS A 279 -9.18 7.49 -24.16
N VAL A 280 -8.73 7.09 -25.35
CA VAL A 280 -8.01 5.83 -25.53
C VAL A 280 -6.67 6.10 -26.18
N LYS A 281 -5.62 5.48 -25.64
CA LYS A 281 -4.24 5.63 -26.13
C LYS A 281 -4.16 5.11 -27.57
N GLY A 282 -3.92 6.03 -28.51
CA GLY A 282 -3.74 5.71 -29.94
C GLY A 282 -4.84 6.22 -30.86
N GLU A 283 -5.90 6.83 -30.32
CA GLU A 283 -6.95 7.44 -31.12
C GLU A 283 -7.25 8.87 -30.64
N GLU A 284 -7.45 9.79 -31.59
CA GLU A 284 -7.75 11.19 -31.29
C GLU A 284 -9.22 11.41 -30.92
N GLN A 285 -10.07 10.43 -31.23
CA GLN A 285 -11.50 10.51 -30.99
C GLN A 285 -11.84 10.31 -29.52
N ARG A 286 -12.47 11.34 -28.94
CA ARG A 286 -12.87 11.37 -27.53
C ARG A 286 -14.30 10.86 -27.38
N LEU A 287 -14.52 9.90 -26.48
CA LEU A 287 -15.84 9.36 -26.22
C LEU A 287 -16.55 10.17 -25.13
N LYS A 288 -17.63 10.87 -25.51
CA LYS A 288 -18.45 11.67 -24.59
C LYS A 288 -19.48 10.81 -23.90
N ARG A 289 -19.52 10.84 -22.56
CA ARG A 289 -20.50 10.12 -21.73
C ARG A 289 -21.08 11.01 -20.66
N THR A 290 -22.31 10.71 -20.24
CA THR A 290 -22.98 11.45 -19.17
C THR A 290 -22.88 10.67 -17.87
N VAL A 291 -22.30 11.27 -16.85
CA VAL A 291 -22.28 10.79 -15.46
C VAL A 291 -23.46 11.43 -14.75
N ARG A 292 -24.45 10.63 -14.38
CA ARG A 292 -25.62 11.07 -13.64
C ARG A 292 -25.45 10.67 -12.18
N VAL A 293 -25.42 11.64 -11.29
CA VAL A 293 -25.43 11.38 -9.86
C VAL A 293 -26.86 11.49 -9.35
N VAL A 294 -27.40 10.38 -8.87
CA VAL A 294 -28.77 10.25 -8.38
C VAL A 294 -28.76 10.30 -6.85
N PRO A 295 -29.63 11.10 -6.21
CA PRO A 295 -29.77 11.09 -4.77
C PRO A 295 -30.40 9.76 -4.34
N GLN A 296 -29.73 9.05 -3.44
CA GLN A 296 -30.30 7.86 -2.81
C GLN A 296 -30.95 8.29 -1.48
N GLU A 297 -32.27 8.14 -1.40
CA GLU A 297 -33.01 8.26 -0.15
C GLU A 297 -32.60 7.10 0.77
N ALA A 298 -32.27 7.42 2.02
CA ALA A 298 -31.86 6.46 3.04
C ALA A 298 -33.08 5.95 3.82
#